data_AF-A0A3C1EHL1-F1
#
_entry.id   AF-A0A3C1EHL1-F1
#
_cell.length_a   1.000
_cell.length_b   1.000
_cell.length_c   1.000
_cell.angle_alpha   90.00
_cell.angle_beta   90.00
_cell.angle_gamma   90.00
#
_symmetry.space_group_name_H-M   'P 1'
#
loop_
_entity.id
_entity.type
_entity.pdbx_description
1 polymer ?
#
loop_
_entity_poly.entity_id
_entity_poly.type
_entity_poly.pdbx_seq_one_letter_code
_entity_poly.pdbx_strand_id
1 'polypeptide(L)'
;MHDGTFPSPPPPIREIRDRKLNLVLKSNAPMSLGVNLYRRHDDTVTAHVLSNGSSAICILCYPVGAGRGHRTAGNGTIFGRGGTVGHIRNGGGVYGRLQKRLDRFPIGAPPASALYEILKRLYTEEEAEIAARMPIRFTDLAGIARRVKKSPEDLRPILHRMADKGLVMDFEHQGELMYILSPTVIGFFEFAFMRVRTDLPQKEIARHMVAYAHDEPDFARAVFSGKVQAGRALVHEDATDPADLTRILDHERATHIVRNAKAWAVSLCYCRHIREHEGKACGKPMEVCTTLNSAADYVVRHGLGRRIPMEEALDIFARTRAEGLVHIGDNVKRRPAYVCHCCGCCCAMLSAVNRFKMFDAVVTSPFEAAFDPARCNGCGLCAKKCPVSAIRIEGEGREKRASLSPGICLGCGVCKPACARDALSMAPRGERIMVPETAWQRAVIMAIERGKFQNLLFDDFDRLDHAVLRAVTRIVVALPPVKKTLLSQRVQSRFFRALAGR
;
A
#
# COMPACT_ATOMS: atom_id res chain seq x y z
N MET A 1 -60.33 19.23 -26.61
CA MET A 1 -60.44 17.88 -26.05
C MET A 1 -59.08 17.22 -26.14
N HIS A 2 -58.34 17.20 -25.04
CA HIS A 2 -57.66 16.03 -24.48
C HIS A 2 -56.86 16.52 -23.27
N ASP A 3 -57.32 16.08 -22.10
CA ASP A 3 -56.58 15.99 -20.84
C ASP A 3 -55.18 15.41 -21.09
N GLY A 4 -54.11 15.75 -20.38
CA GLY A 4 -53.99 16.18 -19.00
C GLY A 4 -52.76 15.46 -18.43
N THR A 5 -51.98 16.17 -17.59
CA THR A 5 -50.79 15.77 -16.81
C THR A 5 -49.42 16.13 -17.40
N PHE A 6 -48.94 17.29 -16.95
CA PHE A 6 -47.52 17.63 -16.87
C PHE A 6 -46.84 16.76 -15.79
N PRO A 7 -45.61 16.27 -15.99
CA PRO A 7 -44.87 15.61 -14.92
C PRO A 7 -44.55 16.63 -13.80
N SER A 8 -44.83 16.23 -12.56
CA SER A 8 -44.53 16.97 -11.34
C SER A 8 -43.03 17.28 -11.21
N PRO A 9 -42.65 18.39 -10.56
CA PRO A 9 -41.25 18.74 -10.35
C PRO A 9 -40.53 17.67 -9.52
N PRO A 10 -39.23 17.42 -9.77
CA PRO A 10 -38.48 16.41 -9.04
C PRO A 10 -38.48 16.71 -7.53
N PRO A 11 -38.60 15.69 -6.68
CA PRO A 11 -38.57 15.88 -5.24
C PRO A 11 -37.21 16.45 -4.81
N PRO A 12 -37.14 17.19 -3.68
CA PRO A 12 -35.88 17.73 -3.19
C PRO A 12 -34.91 16.57 -2.90
N ILE A 13 -33.66 16.75 -3.32
CA ILE A 13 -32.57 15.79 -3.14
C ILE A 13 -32.43 15.51 -1.63
N ARG A 14 -32.95 14.36 -1.18
CA ARG A 14 -32.63 13.82 0.14
C ARG A 14 -31.18 13.37 0.14
N GLU A 15 -30.40 13.87 1.09
CA GLU A 15 -29.02 13.49 1.35
C GLU A 15 -28.81 11.97 1.30
N ILE A 16 -28.04 11.50 0.32
CA ILE A 16 -27.53 10.13 0.30
C ILE A 16 -26.24 10.11 1.15
N ARG A 17 -26.39 9.90 2.46
CA ARG A 17 -25.29 9.48 3.34
C ARG A 17 -25.31 7.96 3.46
N ASP A 18 -24.58 7.27 2.59
CA ASP A 18 -24.27 5.84 2.75
C ASP A 18 -22.87 5.53 2.19
N ARG A 19 -21.87 5.38 3.07
CA ARG A 19 -20.57 4.77 2.71
C ARG A 19 -20.72 3.25 2.76
N LYS A 20 -20.97 2.61 1.62
CA LYS A 20 -20.95 1.14 1.48
C LYS A 20 -19.50 0.60 1.58
N LEU A 21 -19.25 -0.32 2.50
CA LEU A 21 -18.03 -1.14 2.55
C LEU A 21 -18.39 -2.57 2.10
N ASN A 22 -18.07 -2.95 0.86
CA ASN A 22 -18.24 -4.32 0.38
C ASN A 22 -16.96 -5.12 0.66
N LEU A 23 -16.97 -5.99 1.66
CA LEU A 23 -15.88 -6.95 1.92
C LEU A 23 -16.25 -8.29 1.28
N VAL A 24 -15.87 -8.48 0.02
CA VAL A 24 -16.07 -9.76 -0.68
C VAL A 24 -14.84 -10.65 -0.46
N LEU A 25 -14.96 -11.64 0.42
CA LEU A 25 -13.99 -12.73 0.54
C LEU A 25 -14.39 -13.81 -0.48
N LYS A 26 -13.72 -13.88 -1.63
CA LYS A 26 -13.91 -15.01 -2.58
C LYS A 26 -13.02 -16.19 -2.19
N SER A 27 -13.60 -17.39 -2.16
CA SER A 27 -12.89 -18.67 -2.25
C SER A 27 -13.12 -19.27 -3.65
N ASN A 28 -12.30 -20.25 -4.04
CA ASN A 28 -12.48 -21.04 -5.28
C ASN A 28 -13.67 -22.03 -5.22
N ALA A 29 -14.71 -21.72 -4.43
CA ALA A 29 -15.96 -22.49 -4.31
C ALA A 29 -17.17 -21.54 -4.46
N PRO A 30 -18.38 -22.01 -4.83
CA PRO A 30 -19.47 -21.15 -5.27
C PRO A 30 -20.21 -20.54 -4.08
N MET A 31 -19.57 -19.66 -3.31
CA MET A 31 -20.25 -18.88 -2.27
C MET A 31 -19.51 -17.57 -1.97
N SER A 32 -20.21 -16.45 -2.14
CA SER A 32 -19.75 -15.11 -1.75
C SER A 32 -20.33 -14.72 -0.39
N LEU A 33 -19.50 -14.20 0.51
CA LEU A 33 -19.95 -13.54 1.74
C LEU A 33 -19.95 -12.02 1.51
N GLY A 34 -21.10 -11.36 1.66
CA GLY A 34 -21.22 -9.91 1.69
C GLY A 34 -21.63 -9.44 3.08
N VAL A 35 -20.90 -8.47 3.64
CA VAL A 35 -21.26 -7.80 4.88
C VAL A 35 -21.54 -6.34 4.55
N ASN A 36 -22.79 -5.91 4.70
CA ASN A 36 -23.18 -4.51 4.57
C ASN A 36 -23.20 -3.87 5.95
N LEU A 37 -22.43 -2.80 6.14
CA LEU A 37 -22.43 -1.99 7.36
C LEU A 37 -23.16 -0.67 7.07
N TYR A 38 -24.22 -0.39 7.84
CA TYR A 38 -24.93 0.89 7.80
C TYR A 38 -24.65 1.66 9.08
N ARG A 39 -24.41 2.97 8.97
CA ARG A 39 -24.31 3.88 10.12
C ARG A 39 -25.56 4.75 10.14
N ARG A 40 -26.40 4.61 11.17
CA ARG A 40 -27.53 5.54 11.39
C ARG A 40 -27.08 6.75 12.21
N HIS A 41 -27.94 7.78 12.19
CA HIS A 41 -27.73 9.10 12.79
C HIS A 41 -27.69 9.08 14.34
N ASP A 42 -27.91 7.92 14.95
CA ASP A 42 -27.99 7.64 16.39
C ASP A 42 -26.80 6.81 16.92
N ASP A 43 -25.68 6.78 16.19
CA ASP A 43 -24.47 5.99 16.48
C ASP A 43 -24.70 4.46 16.61
N THR A 44 -25.83 3.94 16.11
CA THR A 44 -26.01 2.50 15.94
C THR A 44 -25.45 2.02 14.59
N VAL A 45 -24.68 0.92 14.63
CA VAL A 45 -24.17 0.23 13.43
C VAL A 45 -24.96 -1.06 13.24
N THR A 46 -25.70 -1.16 12.14
CA THR A 46 -26.44 -2.39 11.78
C THR A 46 -25.66 -3.14 10.71
N ALA A 47 -25.36 -4.42 10.96
CA ALA A 47 -24.68 -5.31 10.01
C ALA A 47 -25.70 -6.26 9.38
N HIS A 48 -25.83 -6.22 8.05
CA HIS A 48 -26.60 -7.22 7.31
C HIS A 48 -25.63 -8.22 6.65
N VAL A 49 -25.76 -9.49 7.02
CA VAL A 49 -25.06 -10.61 6.38
C VAL A 49 -25.97 -11.16 5.30
N LEU A 50 -25.57 -11.04 4.03
CA LEU A 50 -26.32 -11.63 2.92
C LEU A 50 -25.60 -12.91 2.47
N SER A 51 -26.27 -14.04 2.60
CA SER A 51 -25.94 -15.29 1.90
C SER A 51 -26.89 -15.46 0.73
N ASN A 52 -26.39 -15.84 -0.45
CA ASN A 52 -27.25 -16.42 -1.48
C ASN A 52 -27.73 -17.78 -0.96
N GLY A 53 -28.94 -17.80 -0.43
CA GLY A 53 -29.54 -18.93 0.28
C GLY A 53 -30.38 -18.38 1.43
N SER A 54 -31.68 -18.60 1.33
CA SER A 54 -32.80 -18.01 2.07
C SER A 54 -32.60 -17.72 3.57
N SER A 55 -33.29 -16.66 4.02
CA SER A 55 -33.58 -16.24 5.41
C SER A 55 -32.72 -15.08 5.94
N ALA A 56 -33.29 -13.87 5.90
CA ALA A 56 -32.78 -12.71 6.62
C ALA A 56 -33.07 -12.87 8.13
N ILE A 57 -32.04 -12.96 8.96
CA ILE A 57 -32.19 -12.94 10.42
C ILE A 57 -32.15 -11.47 10.88
N CYS A 58 -33.31 -10.93 11.23
CA CYS A 58 -33.42 -9.68 12.00
C CYS A 58 -33.24 -10.00 13.49
N ILE A 59 -32.21 -9.47 14.13
CA ILE A 59 -32.05 -9.56 15.59
C ILE A 59 -32.34 -8.18 16.20
N LEU A 60 -33.55 -8.00 16.73
CA LEU A 60 -33.87 -6.92 17.68
C LEU A 60 -33.33 -7.28 19.07
N CYS A 61 -32.74 -6.30 19.78
CA CYS A 61 -32.23 -6.45 21.14
C CYS A 61 -33.33 -6.16 22.19
N TYR A 62 -33.39 -6.98 23.24
CA TYR A 62 -33.88 -6.60 24.58
C TYR A 62 -32.77 -6.89 25.61
N PRO A 63 -32.72 -6.16 26.75
CA PRO A 63 -31.68 -6.35 27.76
C PRO A 63 -32.10 -7.38 28.81
N VAL A 64 -31.21 -8.32 29.16
CA VAL A 64 -31.37 -9.14 30.36
C VAL A 64 -30.06 -9.16 31.16
N GLY A 65 -30.12 -8.57 32.35
CA GLY A 65 -29.82 -9.21 33.63
C GLY A 65 -28.39 -9.71 33.91
N ALA A 66 -27.75 -9.08 34.89
CA ALA A 66 -26.48 -9.47 35.50
C ALA A 66 -26.54 -10.82 36.23
N GLY A 67 -25.43 -11.57 36.19
CA GLY A 67 -25.18 -12.74 37.03
C GLY A 67 -23.68 -12.91 37.28
N ARG A 68 -23.27 -12.91 38.55
CA ARG A 68 -21.89 -13.09 39.05
C ARG A 68 -21.46 -14.57 38.94
N GLY A 69 -20.17 -14.84 38.69
CA GLY A 69 -19.61 -16.19 38.75
C GLY A 69 -18.08 -16.25 38.67
N HIS A 70 -17.48 -16.34 39.86
CA HIS A 70 -16.18 -16.88 40.30
C HIS A 70 -14.89 -16.87 39.44
N ARG A 71 -13.81 -16.47 40.14
CA ARG A 71 -12.39 -16.58 39.76
C ARG A 71 -11.86 -17.97 40.15
N THR A 72 -11.05 -18.57 39.29
CA THR A 72 -9.99 -19.50 39.70
C THR A 72 -8.70 -19.15 38.96
N ALA A 73 -7.62 -19.03 39.73
CA ALA A 73 -6.28 -18.72 39.28
C ALA A 73 -5.57 -20.01 38.84
N GLY A 74 -4.83 -19.93 37.73
CA GLY A 74 -3.95 -20.99 37.27
C GLY A 74 -2.65 -20.38 36.78
N ASN A 75 -1.61 -20.47 37.61
CA ASN A 75 -0.23 -20.12 37.29
C ASN A 75 0.32 -21.09 36.22
N GLY A 76 0.88 -20.54 35.15
CA GLY A 76 1.59 -21.30 34.11
C GLY A 76 2.72 -20.46 33.53
N THR A 77 3.86 -20.46 34.20
CA THR A 77 5.13 -19.92 33.73
C THR A 77 5.70 -20.84 32.65
N ILE A 78 5.89 -20.32 31.43
CA ILE A 78 6.62 -21.01 30.36
C ILE A 78 7.89 -20.21 30.07
N PHE A 79 9.03 -20.77 30.48
CA PHE A 79 10.37 -20.34 30.07
C PHE A 79 10.61 -20.76 28.61
N GLY A 80 10.86 -19.79 27.73
CA GLY A 80 11.28 -20.00 26.35
C GLY A 80 12.63 -19.33 26.09
N ARG A 81 13.59 -20.12 25.63
CA ARG A 81 15.02 -19.83 25.51
C ARG A 81 15.39 -18.67 24.57
N GLY A 82 16.28 -17.83 25.07
CA GLY A 82 17.39 -17.11 24.41
C GLY A 82 17.36 -16.87 22.91
N GLY A 83 16.88 -15.70 22.50
CA GLY A 83 17.36 -15.00 21.31
C GLY A 83 18.26 -13.85 21.77
N THR A 84 19.47 -13.75 21.23
CA THR A 84 20.44 -12.68 21.49
C THR A 84 19.87 -11.32 21.06
N VAL A 85 19.31 -10.57 22.01
CA VAL A 85 18.97 -9.16 21.83
C VAL A 85 20.28 -8.38 21.85
N GLY A 86 20.88 -8.17 20.68
CA GLY A 86 21.92 -7.15 20.54
C GLY A 86 21.33 -5.81 20.96
N HIS A 87 21.82 -5.25 22.08
CA HIS A 87 21.36 -3.95 22.58
C HIS A 87 21.61 -2.89 21.51
N ILE A 88 20.55 -2.48 20.80
CA ILE A 88 20.61 -1.34 19.87
C ILE A 88 20.84 -0.09 20.73
N ARG A 89 22.11 0.33 20.85
CA ARG A 89 22.57 1.48 21.66
C ARG A 89 21.84 2.80 21.35
N ASN A 90 21.13 2.90 20.21
CA ASN A 90 20.43 4.11 19.74
C ASN A 90 18.89 4.06 19.86
N GLY A 91 18.30 3.00 20.42
CA GLY A 91 16.83 2.83 20.49
C GLY A 91 16.12 3.54 21.66
N GLY A 92 16.85 4.34 22.45
CA GLY A 92 16.30 5.11 23.58
C GLY A 92 15.71 6.46 23.17
N GLY A 93 15.03 7.13 24.11
CA GLY A 93 14.58 8.52 23.94
C GLY A 93 13.43 8.74 22.94
N VAL A 94 13.33 9.96 22.42
CA VAL A 94 12.24 10.40 21.53
C VAL A 94 12.23 9.64 20.20
N TYR A 95 13.39 9.41 19.59
CA TYR A 95 13.50 8.69 18.31
C TYR A 95 13.14 7.21 18.43
N GLY A 96 13.38 6.58 19.60
CA GLY A 96 12.86 5.25 19.93
C GLY A 96 11.34 5.20 19.97
N ARG A 97 10.69 6.22 20.56
CA ARG A 97 9.22 6.33 20.56
C ARG A 97 8.67 6.59 19.16
N LEU A 98 9.33 7.45 18.38
CA LEU A 98 8.95 7.72 16.99
C LEU A 98 9.05 6.45 16.13
N GLN A 99 10.15 5.70 16.23
CA GLN A 99 10.30 4.42 15.53
C GLN A 99 9.14 3.48 15.87
N LYS A 100 8.82 3.30 17.18
CA LYS A 100 7.69 2.46 17.60
C LYS A 100 6.36 2.94 17.05
N ARG A 101 6.16 4.25 16.89
CA ARG A 101 4.97 4.82 16.25
C ARG A 101 4.91 4.49 14.76
N LEU A 102 6.00 4.72 14.03
CA LEU A 102 6.11 4.39 12.60
C LEU A 102 5.91 2.89 12.35
N ASP A 103 6.42 2.04 13.24
CA ASP A 103 6.24 0.59 13.10
C ASP A 103 4.79 0.12 13.36
N ARG A 104 3.89 0.97 13.86
CA ARG A 104 2.47 0.61 13.95
C ARG A 104 1.77 0.57 12.61
N PHE A 105 2.27 1.28 11.60
CA PHE A 105 1.70 1.26 10.25
C PHE A 105 1.73 -0.15 9.65
N PRO A 106 0.80 -0.47 8.71
CA PRO A 106 0.81 -1.75 8.00
C PRO A 106 2.16 -2.03 7.31
N ILE A 107 2.75 -0.97 6.75
CA ILE A 107 4.15 -0.96 6.32
C ILE A 107 4.97 -0.51 7.53
N GLY A 108 5.69 -1.46 8.13
CA GLY A 108 6.44 -1.21 9.37
C GLY A 108 7.68 -0.34 9.19
N ALA A 109 8.36 -0.13 10.32
CA ALA A 109 9.64 0.55 10.44
C ALA A 109 10.48 -0.20 11.48
N PRO A 110 10.90 -1.46 11.23
CA PRO A 110 11.64 -2.24 12.21
C PRO A 110 12.88 -1.50 12.70
N PRO A 111 13.24 -1.62 13.99
CA PRO A 111 14.33 -0.87 14.57
C PRO A 111 15.67 -1.28 13.95
N ALA A 112 16.45 -0.31 13.49
CA ALA A 112 17.81 -0.51 13.02
C ALA A 112 18.63 0.75 13.29
N SER A 113 19.95 0.62 13.47
CA SER A 113 20.85 1.76 13.66
C SER A 113 20.71 2.80 12.55
N ALA A 114 20.65 2.33 11.29
CA ALA A 114 20.44 3.18 10.12
C ALA A 114 19.12 3.96 10.16
N LEU A 115 18.01 3.35 10.62
CA LEU A 115 16.74 4.06 10.77
C LEU A 115 16.87 5.21 11.77
N TYR A 116 17.49 5.00 12.92
CA TYR A 116 17.65 6.06 13.91
C TYR A 116 18.47 7.23 13.38
N GLU A 117 19.51 6.96 12.59
CA GLU A 117 20.32 8.02 11.95
C GLU A 117 19.56 8.79 10.87
N ILE A 118 18.61 8.14 10.17
CA ILE A 118 17.66 8.81 9.27
C ILE A 118 16.74 9.73 10.08
N LEU A 119 16.11 9.20 11.14
CA LEU A 119 15.13 9.95 11.93
C LEU A 119 15.73 11.20 12.58
N LYS A 120 16.94 11.11 13.16
CA LYS A 120 17.65 12.24 13.77
C LYS A 120 18.00 13.37 12.79
N ARG A 121 18.17 13.05 11.50
CA ARG A 121 18.51 14.03 10.46
C ARG A 121 17.28 14.65 9.82
N LEU A 122 16.16 13.92 9.79
CA LEU A 122 14.90 14.39 9.23
C LEU A 122 14.07 15.20 10.22
N TYR A 123 14.02 14.76 11.48
CA TYR A 123 13.21 15.35 12.53
C TYR A 123 14.09 16.14 13.50
N THR A 124 13.62 17.32 13.90
CA THR A 124 14.03 17.92 15.18
C THR A 124 13.45 17.12 16.35
N GLU A 125 13.98 17.30 17.56
CA GLU A 125 13.44 16.61 18.74
C GLU A 125 11.97 16.97 19.01
N GLU A 126 11.57 18.24 18.80
CA GLU A 126 10.18 18.68 18.96
C GLU A 126 9.26 17.98 17.94
N GLU A 127 9.64 17.97 16.67
CA GLU A 127 8.87 17.30 15.61
C GLU A 127 8.78 15.79 15.87
N ALA A 128 9.86 15.17 16.38
CA ALA A 128 9.87 13.76 16.71
C ALA A 128 8.94 13.43 17.90
N GLU A 129 8.83 14.31 18.89
CA GLU A 129 7.92 14.13 20.03
C GLU A 129 6.45 14.24 19.59
N ILE A 130 6.14 15.21 18.72
CA ILE A 130 4.83 15.37 18.11
C ILE A 130 4.50 14.11 17.29
N ALA A 131 5.39 13.73 16.37
CA ALA A 131 5.21 12.58 15.49
C ALA A 131 5.03 11.26 16.25
N ALA A 132 5.77 11.03 17.34
CA ALA A 132 5.63 9.84 18.17
C ALA A 132 4.25 9.70 18.82
N ARG A 133 3.54 10.82 19.01
CA ARG A 133 2.20 10.88 19.60
C ARG A 133 1.09 10.93 18.54
N MET A 134 1.38 11.38 17.32
CA MET A 134 0.40 11.45 16.23
C MET A 134 -0.27 10.09 15.95
N PRO A 135 -1.56 10.09 15.59
CA PRO A 135 -2.23 8.89 15.10
C PRO A 135 -1.69 8.43 13.73
N ILE A 136 -1.71 7.12 13.48
CA ILE A 136 -1.46 6.46 12.19
C ILE A 136 -2.69 6.45 11.28
N ARG A 137 -3.65 7.36 11.52
CA ARG A 137 -4.88 7.56 10.75
C ARG A 137 -5.11 9.05 10.53
N PHE A 138 -5.90 9.38 9.51
CA PHE A 138 -6.32 10.77 9.26
C PHE A 138 -7.00 11.35 10.50
N THR A 139 -6.47 12.49 10.95
CA THR A 139 -6.92 13.19 12.15
C THR A 139 -6.88 14.69 11.90
N ASP A 140 -7.88 15.41 12.40
CA ASP A 140 -7.95 16.87 12.34
C ASP A 140 -6.91 17.53 13.26
N LEU A 141 -6.67 18.83 13.05
CA LEU A 141 -5.74 19.61 13.86
C LEU A 141 -6.09 19.54 15.35
N ALA A 142 -7.38 19.65 15.70
CA ALA A 142 -7.86 19.61 17.07
C ALA A 142 -7.60 18.26 17.75
N GLY A 143 -7.75 17.14 17.03
CA GLY A 143 -7.45 15.80 17.53
C GLY A 143 -5.97 15.60 17.82
N ILE A 144 -5.09 16.11 16.95
CA ILE A 144 -3.65 16.03 17.19
C ILE A 144 -3.25 16.95 18.36
N ALA A 145 -3.77 18.17 18.40
CA ALA A 145 -3.54 19.15 19.45
C ALA A 145 -3.80 18.59 20.86
N ARG A 146 -4.95 17.93 21.06
CA ARG A 146 -5.28 17.24 22.32
C ARG A 146 -4.25 16.19 22.73
N ARG A 147 -3.73 15.43 21.76
CA ARG A 147 -2.82 14.30 21.99
C ARG A 147 -1.40 14.74 22.29
N VAL A 148 -0.95 15.81 21.65
CA VAL A 148 0.40 16.36 21.85
C VAL A 148 0.45 17.41 22.97
N LYS A 149 -0.72 17.85 23.47
CA LYS A 149 -0.89 18.89 24.49
C LYS A 149 -0.32 20.24 24.06
N LYS A 150 -0.65 20.67 22.83
CA LYS A 150 -0.34 22.00 22.28
C LYS A 150 -1.63 22.67 21.80
N SER A 151 -1.65 24.00 21.75
CA SER A 151 -2.75 24.74 21.12
C SER A 151 -2.78 24.45 19.61
N PRO A 152 -3.96 24.49 18.95
CA PRO A 152 -4.04 24.41 17.49
C PRO A 152 -3.20 25.48 16.77
N GLU A 153 -3.12 26.68 17.34
CA GLU A 153 -2.39 27.84 16.82
C GLU A 153 -0.88 27.57 16.80
N ASP A 154 -0.33 27.02 17.88
CA ASP A 154 1.10 26.67 17.97
C ASP A 154 1.45 25.42 17.16
N LEU A 155 0.52 24.46 17.07
CA LEU A 155 0.76 23.19 16.40
C LEU A 155 0.75 23.32 14.87
N ARG A 156 -0.12 24.17 14.31
CA ARG A 156 -0.31 24.28 12.86
C ARG A 156 0.99 24.65 12.11
N PRO A 157 1.79 25.65 12.53
CA PRO A 157 3.06 25.95 11.88
C PRO A 157 4.06 24.80 11.95
N ILE A 158 4.05 24.01 13.03
CA ILE A 158 4.94 22.85 13.18
C ILE A 158 4.53 21.75 12.18
N LEU A 159 3.24 21.43 12.11
CA LEU A 159 2.73 20.44 11.14
C LEU A 159 2.99 20.88 9.69
N HIS A 160 2.87 22.17 9.38
CA HIS A 160 3.19 22.70 8.06
C HIS A 160 4.67 22.46 7.71
N ARG A 161 5.61 22.81 8.60
CA ARG A 161 7.04 22.54 8.38
C ARG A 161 7.34 21.05 8.24
N MET A 162 6.66 20.21 9.03
CA MET A 162 6.77 18.76 8.90
C MET A 162 6.24 18.28 7.54
N ALA A 163 5.16 18.86 7.02
CA ALA A 163 4.63 18.56 5.69
C ALA A 163 5.56 19.02 4.57
N ASP A 164 6.17 20.21 4.69
CA ASP A 164 7.23 20.67 3.78
C ASP A 164 8.41 19.70 3.77
N LYS A 165 8.78 19.14 4.92
CA LYS A 165 9.81 18.09 5.00
C LYS A 165 9.37 16.73 4.45
N GLY A 166 8.07 16.50 4.27
CA GLY A 166 7.49 15.21 3.86
C GLY A 166 7.21 14.25 5.02
N LEU A 167 7.23 14.72 6.26
CA LEU A 167 7.11 13.92 7.48
C LEU A 167 5.65 13.75 7.94
N VAL A 168 4.78 14.65 7.53
CA VAL A 168 3.33 14.61 7.75
C VAL A 168 2.67 14.85 6.40
N MET A 169 1.63 14.09 6.09
CA MET A 169 0.81 14.39 4.92
C MET A 169 -0.46 15.10 5.35
N ASP A 170 -0.88 16.10 4.57
CA ASP A 170 -2.15 16.76 4.75
C ASP A 170 -3.02 16.76 3.50
N PHE A 171 -4.32 16.59 3.72
CA PHE A 171 -5.32 16.49 2.68
C PHE A 171 -6.57 17.24 3.09
N GLU A 172 -7.16 17.95 2.14
CA GLU A 172 -8.44 18.60 2.36
C GLU A 172 -9.58 17.57 2.27
N HIS A 173 -10.45 17.57 3.27
CA HIS A 173 -11.66 16.76 3.31
C HIS A 173 -12.83 17.60 3.82
N GLN A 174 -13.83 17.83 2.97
CA GLN A 174 -15.03 18.61 3.32
C GLN A 174 -14.72 20.03 3.85
N GLY A 175 -13.70 20.69 3.28
CA GLY A 175 -13.26 22.03 3.69
C GLY A 175 -12.35 22.05 4.93
N GLU A 176 -12.05 20.89 5.53
CA GLU A 176 -11.14 20.78 6.68
C GLU A 176 -9.84 20.07 6.29
N LEU A 177 -8.73 20.50 6.88
CA LEU A 177 -7.42 19.89 6.65
C LEU A 177 -7.23 18.70 7.60
N MET A 178 -7.04 17.52 7.01
CA MET A 178 -6.80 16.27 7.72
C MET A 178 -5.33 15.88 7.58
N TYR A 179 -4.72 15.51 8.70
CA TYR A 179 -3.31 15.17 8.79
C TYR A 179 -3.12 13.69 9.08
N ILE A 180 -2.01 13.12 8.61
CA ILE A 180 -1.54 11.79 8.98
C ILE A 180 -0.02 11.79 9.01
N LEU A 181 0.58 11.07 9.96
CA LEU A 181 2.03 10.86 9.94
C LEU A 181 2.43 10.14 8.64
N SER A 182 3.47 10.61 7.96
CA SER A 182 3.94 9.95 6.74
C SER A 182 4.42 8.53 7.07
N PRO A 183 3.93 7.49 6.35
CA PRO A 183 4.43 6.13 6.52
C PRO A 183 5.88 6.02 6.04
N THR A 184 6.55 4.91 6.35
CA THR A 184 7.96 4.70 5.98
C THR A 184 8.18 4.63 4.47
N VAL A 185 7.36 3.86 3.76
CA VAL A 185 7.45 3.65 2.31
C VAL A 185 6.15 4.11 1.66
N ILE A 186 6.28 4.72 0.48
CA ILE A 186 5.26 5.61 -0.10
C ILE A 186 4.90 6.68 0.93
N GLY A 187 5.94 7.35 1.44
CA GLY A 187 5.85 8.33 2.49
C GLY A 187 7.18 9.05 2.68
N PHE A 188 7.68 9.13 3.92
CA PHE A 188 8.75 10.07 4.24
C PHE A 188 10.09 9.70 3.58
N PHE A 189 10.31 8.43 3.19
CA PHE A 189 11.49 8.06 2.41
C PHE A 189 11.46 8.76 1.05
N GLU A 190 10.39 8.56 0.28
CA GLU A 190 10.23 9.17 -1.03
C GLU A 190 10.23 10.69 -0.95
N PHE A 191 9.42 11.27 -0.06
CA PHE A 191 9.28 12.72 0.05
C PHE A 191 10.58 13.45 0.43
N ALA A 192 11.51 12.78 1.14
CA ALA A 192 12.80 13.36 1.49
C ALA A 192 13.76 13.52 0.28
N PHE A 193 13.60 12.72 -0.79
CA PHE A 193 14.46 12.76 -1.99
C PHE A 193 13.71 12.95 -3.32
N MET A 194 12.43 13.32 -3.29
CA MET A 194 11.70 13.72 -4.50
C MET A 194 12.16 15.07 -5.07
N ARG A 195 13.06 15.79 -4.38
CA ARG A 195 13.68 17.04 -4.82
C ARG A 195 15.10 17.17 -4.27
N VAL A 196 15.89 18.05 -4.88
CA VAL A 196 17.19 18.49 -4.31
C VAL A 196 16.90 19.45 -3.15
N ARG A 197 17.61 19.26 -2.04
CA ARG A 197 17.40 20.02 -0.81
C ARG A 197 18.71 20.58 -0.29
N THR A 198 18.68 21.82 0.17
CA THR A 198 19.81 22.49 0.83
C THR A 198 19.63 22.52 2.36
N ASP A 199 18.43 22.27 2.85
CA ASP A 199 18.07 22.31 4.27
C ASP A 199 18.35 21.00 5.03
N LEU A 200 18.67 19.91 4.31
CA LEU A 200 18.96 18.59 4.87
C LEU A 200 20.25 18.01 4.30
N PRO A 201 21.04 17.24 5.09
CA PRO A 201 22.24 16.57 4.62
C PRO A 201 21.89 15.32 3.77
N GLN A 202 21.38 15.53 2.54
CA GLN A 202 20.85 14.47 1.69
C GLN A 202 21.86 13.34 1.43
N LYS A 203 23.15 13.64 1.29
CA LYS A 203 24.19 12.63 1.09
C LYS A 203 24.31 11.65 2.27
N GLU A 204 24.28 12.16 3.50
CA GLU A 204 24.33 11.32 4.70
C GLU A 204 23.05 10.51 4.88
N ILE A 205 21.89 11.15 4.69
CA ILE A 205 20.60 10.48 4.80
C ILE A 205 20.50 9.36 3.76
N ALA A 206 20.97 9.60 2.52
CA ALA A 206 20.96 8.61 1.44
C ALA A 206 21.76 7.36 1.81
N ARG A 207 22.95 7.53 2.41
CA ARG A 207 23.78 6.40 2.87
C ARG A 207 23.03 5.53 3.88
N HIS A 208 22.36 6.15 4.85
CA HIS A 208 21.57 5.40 5.84
C HIS A 208 20.30 4.78 5.23
N MET A 209 19.64 5.47 4.30
CA MET A 209 18.48 4.94 3.58
C MET A 209 18.84 3.76 2.70
N VAL A 210 20.00 3.77 2.04
CA VAL A 210 20.45 2.60 1.27
C VAL A 210 20.72 1.42 2.21
N ALA A 211 21.48 1.64 3.29
CA ALA A 211 21.73 0.59 4.27
C ALA A 211 20.42 -0.01 4.81
N TYR A 212 19.47 0.85 5.19
CA TYR A 212 18.20 0.39 5.74
C TYR A 212 17.24 -0.23 4.72
N ALA A 213 17.10 0.37 3.53
CA ALA A 213 16.11 -0.08 2.54
C ALA A 213 16.59 -1.24 1.66
N HIS A 214 17.91 -1.34 1.42
CA HIS A 214 18.49 -2.34 0.53
C HIS A 214 19.26 -3.45 1.24
N ASP A 215 19.81 -3.19 2.43
CA ASP A 215 20.74 -4.14 3.07
C ASP A 215 20.20 -4.75 4.37
N GLU A 216 19.19 -4.14 5.02
CA GLU A 216 18.53 -4.70 6.21
C GLU A 216 17.41 -5.70 5.84
N PRO A 217 17.58 -7.02 6.09
CA PRO A 217 16.58 -8.01 5.71
C PRO A 217 15.27 -7.90 6.51
N ASP A 218 15.35 -7.41 7.76
CA ASP A 218 14.16 -7.19 8.60
C ASP A 218 13.26 -6.11 8.02
N PHE A 219 13.84 -5.06 7.43
CA PHE A 219 13.07 -4.05 6.73
C PHE A 219 12.35 -4.64 5.52
N ALA A 220 13.07 -5.38 4.67
CA ALA A 220 12.47 -6.03 3.51
C ALA A 220 11.31 -6.96 3.92
N ARG A 221 11.48 -7.77 4.97
CA ARG A 221 10.41 -8.63 5.54
C ARG A 221 9.23 -7.82 6.07
N ALA A 222 9.46 -6.73 6.79
CA ALA A 222 8.40 -5.90 7.33
C ALA A 222 7.60 -5.18 6.24
N VAL A 223 8.25 -4.75 5.16
CA VAL A 223 7.62 -4.01 4.05
C VAL A 223 6.92 -4.94 3.07
N PHE A 224 7.53 -6.07 2.72
CA PHE A 224 7.10 -6.95 1.62
C PHE A 224 6.52 -8.29 2.09
N SER A 225 6.10 -8.40 3.35
CA SER A 225 5.32 -9.55 3.83
C SER A 225 3.87 -9.50 3.36
N GLY A 226 3.27 -10.69 3.20
CA GLY A 226 1.88 -10.84 2.75
C GLY A 226 1.74 -10.85 1.23
N LYS A 227 0.49 -10.95 0.77
CA LYS A 227 0.15 -10.98 -0.66
C LYS A 227 -0.24 -9.60 -1.18
N VAL A 228 -0.81 -8.75 -0.32
CA VAL A 228 -1.15 -7.38 -0.69
C VAL A 228 0.04 -6.46 -0.44
N GLN A 229 0.55 -5.85 -1.51
CA GLN A 229 1.59 -4.83 -1.42
C GLN A 229 1.08 -3.44 -1.80
N ALA A 230 1.91 -2.43 -1.51
CA ALA A 230 1.64 -1.04 -1.84
C ALA A 230 1.65 -0.76 -3.35
N GLY A 231 2.48 -1.47 -4.11
CA GLY A 231 2.63 -1.28 -5.55
C GLY A 231 2.27 -2.54 -6.34
N ARG A 232 1.71 -2.34 -7.53
CA ARG A 232 1.45 -3.38 -8.54
C ARG A 232 2.15 -3.04 -9.85
N ALA A 233 2.65 -4.06 -10.55
CA ALA A 233 3.14 -3.91 -11.91
C ALA A 233 1.97 -3.64 -12.86
N LEU A 234 2.13 -2.64 -13.72
CA LEU A 234 1.24 -2.36 -14.84
C LEU A 234 1.90 -2.91 -16.11
N VAL A 235 1.13 -3.65 -16.91
CA VAL A 235 1.61 -4.17 -18.19
C VAL A 235 1.78 -3.02 -19.18
N HIS A 236 2.85 -3.06 -19.97
CA HIS A 236 3.01 -2.14 -21.10
C HIS A 236 1.96 -2.47 -22.16
N GLU A 237 1.03 -1.55 -22.41
CA GLU A 237 -0.11 -1.77 -23.32
C GLU A 237 0.32 -2.08 -24.77
N ASP A 238 1.48 -1.59 -25.22
CA ASP A 238 2.04 -1.91 -26.55
C ASP A 238 2.79 -3.27 -26.59
N ALA A 239 3.00 -3.91 -25.45
CA ALA A 239 3.58 -5.24 -25.36
C ALA A 239 2.53 -6.35 -25.41
N THR A 240 1.25 -6.01 -25.27
CA THR A 240 0.11 -6.94 -25.37
C THR A 240 -0.45 -6.96 -26.78
N ASP A 241 -0.88 -8.13 -27.25
CA ASP A 241 -1.47 -8.26 -28.57
C ASP A 241 -2.80 -7.48 -28.65
N PRO A 242 -3.15 -6.88 -29.81
CA PRO A 242 -4.36 -6.07 -29.93
C PRO A 242 -5.65 -6.78 -29.49
N ALA A 243 -5.75 -8.09 -29.70
CA ALA A 243 -6.87 -8.90 -29.25
C ALA A 243 -7.01 -8.95 -27.71
N ASP A 244 -5.88 -8.85 -26.99
CA ASP A 244 -5.82 -8.88 -25.54
C ASP A 244 -5.93 -7.52 -24.88
N LEU A 245 -5.83 -6.42 -25.64
CA LEU A 245 -6.05 -5.06 -25.12
C LEU A 245 -7.43 -4.90 -24.46
N THR A 246 -8.45 -5.59 -24.99
CA THR A 246 -9.81 -5.61 -24.43
C THR A 246 -9.91 -6.36 -23.10
N ARG A 247 -8.89 -7.19 -22.78
CA ARG A 247 -8.81 -7.96 -21.53
C ARG A 247 -8.09 -7.19 -20.43
N ILE A 248 -7.33 -6.15 -20.76
CA ILE A 248 -6.70 -5.29 -19.76
C ILE A 248 -7.78 -4.41 -19.13
N LEU A 249 -8.01 -4.58 -17.83
CA LEU A 249 -9.00 -3.79 -17.13
C LEU A 249 -8.52 -2.34 -17.01
N ASP A 250 -9.46 -1.40 -16.93
CA ASP A 250 -9.15 0.03 -16.85
C ASP A 250 -8.15 0.40 -15.74
N HIS A 251 -8.25 -0.27 -14.59
CA HIS A 251 -7.35 -0.04 -13.46
C HIS A 251 -5.97 -0.70 -13.62
N GLU A 252 -5.75 -1.47 -14.67
CA GLU A 252 -4.47 -2.11 -15.02
C GLU A 252 -3.75 -1.36 -16.13
N ARG A 253 -4.47 -0.48 -16.84
CA ARG A 253 -3.95 0.36 -17.92
C ARG A 253 -3.36 1.65 -17.37
N ALA A 254 -2.04 1.78 -17.51
CA ALA A 254 -1.31 2.99 -17.17
C ALA A 254 -1.90 4.26 -17.82
N THR A 255 -2.24 4.19 -19.12
CA THR A 255 -2.81 5.35 -19.82
C THR A 255 -4.20 5.73 -19.32
N HIS A 256 -5.04 4.75 -18.96
CA HIS A 256 -6.35 5.01 -18.37
C HIS A 256 -6.20 5.70 -17.00
N ILE A 257 -5.30 5.20 -16.15
CA ILE A 257 -5.02 5.79 -14.83
C ILE A 257 -4.60 7.26 -14.97
N VAL A 258 -3.68 7.56 -15.89
CA VAL A 258 -3.21 8.93 -16.14
C VAL A 258 -4.36 9.79 -16.66
N ARG A 259 -5.11 9.36 -17.67
CA ARG A 259 -6.20 10.16 -18.28
C ARG A 259 -7.35 10.47 -17.33
N ASN A 260 -7.64 9.56 -16.39
CA ASN A 260 -8.75 9.70 -15.45
C ASN A 260 -8.35 10.34 -14.11
N ALA A 261 -7.06 10.64 -13.90
CA ALA A 261 -6.62 11.36 -12.72
C ALA A 261 -7.18 12.80 -12.71
N LYS A 262 -7.30 13.37 -11.51
CA LYS A 262 -7.79 14.75 -11.34
C LYS A 262 -6.67 15.80 -11.21
N ALA A 263 -5.44 15.34 -10.98
CA ALA A 263 -4.25 16.16 -10.84
C ALA A 263 -3.02 15.30 -11.14
N TRP A 264 -1.97 15.94 -11.65
CA TRP A 264 -0.69 15.31 -12.00
C TRP A 264 0.47 16.14 -11.46
N ALA A 265 1.46 15.47 -10.91
CA ALA A 265 2.72 16.07 -10.52
C ALA A 265 3.87 15.14 -10.87
N VAL A 266 5.03 15.73 -11.14
CA VAL A 266 6.28 15.01 -11.33
C VAL A 266 7.32 15.47 -10.32
N SER A 267 8.18 14.54 -9.92
CA SER A 267 9.31 14.81 -9.05
C SER A 267 10.49 13.88 -9.39
N LEU A 268 11.61 14.06 -8.69
CA LEU A 268 12.77 13.20 -8.84
C LEU A 268 12.46 11.78 -8.35
N CYS A 269 12.99 10.80 -9.07
CA CYS A 269 12.91 9.41 -8.65
C CYS A 269 13.74 9.17 -7.39
N TYR A 270 13.08 9.12 -6.23
CA TYR A 270 13.68 8.82 -4.92
C TYR A 270 14.77 7.75 -4.98
N CYS A 271 14.45 6.57 -5.55
CA CYS A 271 15.36 5.44 -5.59
C CYS A 271 16.65 5.72 -6.37
N ARG A 272 16.58 6.53 -7.44
CA ARG A 272 17.78 6.92 -8.19
C ARG A 272 18.52 8.07 -7.54
N HIS A 273 17.79 9.03 -6.97
CA HIS A 273 18.39 10.15 -6.28
C HIS A 273 19.20 9.69 -5.06
N ILE A 274 18.71 8.74 -4.24
CA ILE A 274 19.53 8.17 -3.15
C ILE A 274 20.78 7.45 -3.67
N ARG A 275 20.70 6.80 -4.85
CA ARG A 275 21.84 6.12 -5.47
C ARG A 275 22.83 7.09 -6.11
N GLU A 276 22.38 8.25 -6.54
CA GLU A 276 23.22 9.33 -7.06
C GLU A 276 24.18 9.84 -5.98
N HIS A 277 23.69 10.01 -4.75
CA HIS A 277 24.53 10.37 -3.59
C HIS A 277 25.59 9.31 -3.26
N GLU A 278 25.43 8.07 -3.72
CA GLU A 278 26.43 6.99 -3.62
C GLU A 278 27.31 6.83 -4.87
N GLY A 279 27.09 7.62 -5.94
CA GLY A 279 27.76 7.44 -7.23
C GLY A 279 27.32 6.17 -7.99
N LYS A 280 26.13 5.63 -7.68
CA LYS A 280 25.61 4.37 -8.22
C LYS A 280 24.28 4.51 -8.97
N ALA A 281 23.83 5.74 -9.25
CA ALA A 281 22.63 5.94 -10.07
C ALA A 281 22.87 5.43 -11.50
N CYS A 282 21.85 4.81 -12.09
CA CYS A 282 21.88 4.47 -13.51
C CYS A 282 21.54 5.69 -14.38
N GLY A 283 21.91 5.65 -15.66
CA GLY A 283 21.67 6.75 -16.63
C GLY A 283 20.21 6.90 -17.09
N LYS A 284 19.23 6.42 -16.31
CA LYS A 284 17.80 6.56 -16.64
C LYS A 284 17.29 7.98 -16.26
N PRO A 285 16.21 8.52 -16.86
CA PRO A 285 15.74 9.90 -16.64
C PRO A 285 15.27 10.20 -15.20
N MET A 286 15.91 11.13 -14.49
CA MET A 286 15.69 11.33 -13.05
C MET A 286 14.28 11.84 -12.70
N GLU A 287 13.79 12.87 -13.39
CA GLU A 287 12.49 13.50 -13.13
C GLU A 287 11.36 12.74 -13.84
N VAL A 288 10.85 11.71 -13.18
CA VAL A 288 9.76 10.85 -13.71
C VAL A 288 8.84 10.32 -12.61
N CYS A 289 9.05 10.62 -11.34
CA CYS A 289 8.19 10.09 -10.28
C CYS A 289 6.80 10.73 -10.38
N THR A 290 5.84 10.00 -10.94
CA THR A 290 4.52 10.53 -11.26
C THR A 290 3.59 10.36 -10.07
N THR A 291 3.09 11.47 -9.53
CA THR A 291 2.08 11.51 -8.47
C THR A 291 0.75 11.98 -9.06
N LEU A 292 -0.36 11.39 -8.62
CA LEU A 292 -1.68 11.57 -9.18
C LEU A 292 -2.73 11.93 -8.11
N ASN A 293 -3.84 12.50 -8.54
CA ASN A 293 -5.01 12.80 -7.70
C ASN A 293 -4.63 13.67 -6.49
N SER A 294 -5.28 13.50 -5.34
CA SER A 294 -5.06 14.34 -4.15
C SER A 294 -3.61 14.31 -3.63
N ALA A 295 -2.86 13.24 -3.92
CA ALA A 295 -1.44 13.18 -3.58
C ALA A 295 -0.60 14.14 -4.43
N ALA A 296 -1.01 14.40 -5.69
CA ALA A 296 -0.34 15.38 -6.53
C ALA A 296 -0.52 16.79 -5.97
N ASP A 297 -1.70 17.13 -5.47
CA ASP A 297 -1.95 18.43 -4.85
C ASP A 297 -1.09 18.62 -3.59
N TYR A 298 -0.96 17.59 -2.73
CA TYR A 298 -0.05 17.60 -1.58
C TYR A 298 1.41 17.79 -2.00
N VAL A 299 1.89 17.01 -2.99
CA VAL A 299 3.27 17.11 -3.49
C VAL A 299 3.57 18.50 -4.03
N VAL A 300 2.64 19.13 -4.74
CA VAL A 300 2.81 20.48 -5.28
C VAL A 300 2.75 21.54 -4.18
N ARG A 301 1.76 21.46 -3.28
CA ARG A 301 1.56 22.42 -2.18
C ARG A 301 2.79 22.57 -1.29
N HIS A 302 3.47 21.47 -1.01
CA HIS A 302 4.66 21.43 -0.14
C HIS A 302 5.98 21.45 -0.92
N GLY A 303 5.95 21.78 -2.21
CA GLY A 303 7.16 21.90 -3.04
C GLY A 303 7.96 20.59 -3.16
N LEU A 304 7.31 19.43 -2.99
CA LEU A 304 7.92 18.10 -3.10
C LEU A 304 8.10 17.68 -4.57
N GLY A 305 7.44 18.38 -5.49
CA GLY A 305 7.46 18.19 -6.93
C GLY A 305 6.71 19.33 -7.62
N ARG A 306 6.63 19.28 -8.95
CA ARG A 306 5.95 20.31 -9.75
C ARG A 306 4.68 19.76 -10.41
N ARG A 307 3.70 20.64 -10.57
CA ARG A 307 2.47 20.36 -11.34
C ARG A 307 2.84 20.15 -12.80
N ILE A 308 2.20 19.19 -13.45
CA ILE A 308 2.34 18.94 -14.90
C ILE A 308 0.96 18.77 -15.53
N PRO A 309 0.82 19.06 -16.84
CA PRO A 309 -0.36 18.67 -17.59
C PRO A 309 -0.41 17.16 -17.82
N MET A 310 -1.59 16.65 -18.19
CA MET A 310 -1.80 15.22 -18.46
C MET A 310 -0.90 14.72 -19.61
N GLU A 311 -0.69 15.56 -20.61
CA GLU A 311 0.10 15.26 -21.81
C GLU A 311 1.56 14.98 -21.45
N GLU A 312 2.17 15.83 -20.60
CA GLU A 312 3.54 15.62 -20.12
C GLU A 312 3.64 14.32 -19.31
N ALA A 313 2.61 13.96 -18.53
CA ALA A 313 2.58 12.68 -17.84
C ALA A 313 2.56 11.51 -18.83
N LEU A 314 1.76 11.57 -19.90
CA LEU A 314 1.75 10.53 -20.94
C LEU A 314 3.10 10.42 -21.66
N ASP A 315 3.78 11.54 -21.92
CA ASP A 315 5.12 11.56 -22.52
C ASP A 315 6.17 10.92 -21.62
N ILE A 316 6.11 11.17 -20.30
CA ILE A 316 6.96 10.47 -19.32
C ILE A 316 6.73 8.95 -19.41
N PHE A 317 5.49 8.50 -19.51
CA PHE A 317 5.18 7.07 -19.62
C PHE A 317 5.72 6.47 -20.91
N ALA A 318 5.57 7.16 -22.04
CA ALA A 318 6.11 6.72 -23.33
C ALA A 318 7.64 6.63 -23.31
N ARG A 319 8.32 7.68 -22.86
CA ARG A 319 9.79 7.74 -22.76
C ARG A 319 10.34 6.63 -21.86
N THR A 320 9.77 6.50 -20.65
CA THR A 320 10.25 5.50 -19.68
C THR A 320 10.00 4.06 -20.15
N ARG A 321 8.95 3.84 -20.94
CA ARG A 321 8.68 2.56 -21.59
C ARG A 321 9.73 2.22 -22.65
N ALA A 322 10.05 3.16 -23.54
CA ALA A 322 11.10 3.01 -24.54
C ALA A 322 12.46 2.70 -23.90
N GLU A 323 12.67 3.20 -22.68
CA GLU A 323 13.85 2.92 -21.89
C GLU A 323 13.85 1.59 -21.11
N GLY A 324 12.76 0.83 -21.17
CA GLY A 324 12.63 -0.46 -20.49
C GLY A 324 12.46 -0.35 -18.98
N LEU A 325 11.82 0.72 -18.49
CA LEU A 325 11.45 0.84 -17.08
C LEU A 325 10.10 0.15 -16.83
N VAL A 326 9.95 -0.42 -15.64
CA VAL A 326 8.68 -1.01 -15.18
C VAL A 326 7.78 0.10 -14.66
N HIS A 327 6.52 0.14 -15.10
CA HIS A 327 5.50 0.97 -14.47
C HIS A 327 4.93 0.24 -13.25
N ILE A 328 5.17 0.79 -12.05
CA ILE A 328 4.62 0.27 -10.79
C ILE A 328 3.63 1.29 -10.23
N GLY A 329 2.34 0.97 -10.28
CA GLY A 329 1.26 1.83 -9.79
C GLY A 329 0.84 1.53 -8.36
N ASP A 330 0.22 2.51 -7.68
CA ASP A 330 -0.45 2.29 -6.40
C ASP A 330 -1.49 1.17 -6.52
N ASN A 331 -1.42 0.17 -5.64
CA ASN A 331 -2.21 -1.05 -5.72
C ASN A 331 -3.68 -0.85 -5.26
N VAL A 332 -4.38 0.06 -5.91
CA VAL A 332 -5.80 0.36 -5.73
C VAL A 332 -6.50 0.57 -7.07
N LYS A 333 -7.81 0.31 -7.14
CA LYS A 333 -8.60 0.60 -8.36
C LYS A 333 -9.01 2.06 -8.46
N ARG A 334 -9.49 2.65 -7.37
CA ARG A 334 -10.03 4.01 -7.35
C ARG A 334 -8.99 5.01 -6.88
N ARG A 335 -8.79 6.06 -7.69
CA ARG A 335 -7.88 7.18 -7.43
C ARG A 335 -6.48 6.73 -6.97
N PRO A 336 -5.73 5.97 -7.80
CA PRO A 336 -4.34 5.64 -7.51
C PRO A 336 -3.50 6.89 -7.21
N ALA A 337 -2.65 6.85 -6.18
CA ALA A 337 -1.89 8.01 -5.78
C ALA A 337 -0.61 8.25 -6.60
N TYR A 338 -0.04 7.21 -7.22
CA TYR A 338 1.23 7.31 -7.92
C TYR A 338 1.39 6.24 -8.99
N VAL A 339 2.32 6.50 -9.91
CA VAL A 339 2.98 5.50 -10.75
C VAL A 339 4.49 5.77 -10.78
N CYS A 340 5.26 4.77 -10.39
CA CYS A 340 6.71 4.78 -10.40
C CYS A 340 7.25 4.18 -11.71
N HIS A 341 8.40 4.70 -12.16
CA HIS A 341 9.09 4.26 -13.37
C HIS A 341 10.40 3.59 -12.98
N CYS A 342 10.31 2.31 -12.66
CA CYS A 342 11.31 1.58 -11.88
C CYS A 342 12.33 0.87 -12.76
N CYS A 343 13.60 0.99 -12.40
CA CYS A 343 14.70 0.19 -12.95
C CYS A 343 15.10 -0.92 -11.96
N GLY A 344 15.53 -2.06 -12.48
CA GLY A 344 15.97 -3.20 -11.65
C GLY A 344 17.21 -2.92 -10.79
N CYS A 345 18.01 -1.91 -11.14
CA CYS A 345 19.26 -1.58 -10.46
C CYS A 345 19.10 -0.64 -9.26
N CYS A 346 18.18 0.34 -9.31
CA CYS A 346 18.05 1.33 -8.23
C CYS A 346 16.79 1.14 -7.37
N CYS A 347 15.70 0.58 -7.91
CA CYS A 347 14.43 0.48 -7.18
C CYS A 347 14.53 -0.48 -5.98
N ALA A 348 14.15 -0.01 -4.79
CA ALA A 348 14.12 -0.84 -3.57
C ALA A 348 13.14 -2.02 -3.68
N MET A 349 11.95 -1.83 -4.29
CA MET A 349 10.99 -2.92 -4.47
C MET A 349 11.53 -4.03 -5.39
N LEU A 350 12.13 -3.65 -6.52
CA LEU A 350 12.72 -4.63 -7.45
C LEU A 350 14.00 -5.25 -6.89
N SER A 351 14.76 -4.50 -6.07
CA SER A 351 15.88 -5.04 -5.29
C SER A 351 15.43 -6.14 -4.35
N ALA A 352 14.27 -6.04 -3.72
CA ALA A 352 13.73 -7.09 -2.86
C ALA A 352 13.40 -8.38 -3.62
N VAL A 353 12.86 -8.26 -4.83
CA VAL A 353 12.64 -9.39 -5.74
C VAL A 353 13.98 -10.04 -6.13
N ASN A 354 14.95 -9.23 -6.59
CA ASN A 354 16.21 -9.73 -7.12
C ASN A 354 17.15 -10.32 -6.06
N ARG A 355 17.33 -9.62 -4.93
CA ARG A 355 18.31 -9.97 -3.88
C ARG A 355 17.74 -10.92 -2.84
N PHE A 356 16.54 -10.62 -2.33
CA PHE A 356 15.93 -11.37 -1.22
C PHE A 356 14.95 -12.44 -1.68
N LYS A 357 14.73 -12.58 -2.99
CA LYS A 357 13.79 -13.55 -3.58
C LYS A 357 12.37 -13.39 -3.03
N MET A 358 12.02 -12.15 -2.66
CA MET A 358 10.68 -11.78 -2.23
C MET A 358 9.84 -11.50 -3.48
N PHE A 359 9.41 -12.56 -4.17
CA PHE A 359 8.75 -12.44 -5.47
C PHE A 359 7.40 -11.70 -5.39
N ASP A 360 6.77 -11.69 -4.22
CA ASP A 360 5.54 -10.93 -3.95
C ASP A 360 5.78 -9.45 -3.58
N ALA A 361 7.02 -8.94 -3.60
CA ALA A 361 7.32 -7.55 -3.21
C ALA A 361 6.65 -6.50 -4.11
N VAL A 362 6.30 -6.86 -5.34
CA VAL A 362 5.47 -6.09 -6.26
C VAL A 362 4.34 -7.01 -6.71
N VAL A 363 3.09 -6.57 -6.56
CA VAL A 363 1.95 -7.37 -7.04
C VAL A 363 2.05 -7.49 -8.56
N THR A 364 1.94 -8.70 -9.08
CA THR A 364 2.04 -8.97 -10.52
C THR A 364 0.90 -8.31 -11.30
N SER A 365 1.10 -8.09 -12.59
CA SER A 365 0.01 -7.80 -13.53
C SER A 365 -0.73 -9.11 -13.89
N PRO A 366 -1.95 -9.06 -14.45
CA PRO A 366 -2.66 -10.26 -14.90
C PRO A 366 -2.05 -10.91 -16.15
N PHE A 367 -0.89 -10.45 -16.62
CA PHE A 367 -0.17 -11.01 -17.75
C PHE A 367 1.17 -11.62 -17.32
N GLU A 368 1.68 -12.54 -18.14
CA GLU A 368 3.03 -13.08 -18.06
C GLU A 368 3.63 -13.29 -19.44
N ALA A 369 4.96 -13.29 -19.52
CA ALA A 369 5.64 -13.54 -20.78
C ALA A 369 5.47 -15.00 -21.20
N ALA A 370 4.97 -15.22 -22.41
CA ALA A 370 4.90 -16.53 -23.05
C ALA A 370 5.88 -16.57 -24.23
N PHE A 371 6.45 -17.75 -24.50
CA PHE A 371 7.45 -17.92 -25.54
C PHE A 371 6.98 -18.93 -26.58
N ASP A 372 7.20 -18.60 -27.85
CA ASP A 372 7.04 -19.52 -28.97
C ASP A 372 8.39 -20.23 -29.24
N PRO A 373 8.51 -21.53 -28.91
CA PRO A 373 9.74 -22.27 -29.10
C PRO A 373 10.13 -22.46 -30.57
N ALA A 374 9.20 -22.35 -31.52
CA ALA A 374 9.52 -22.48 -32.94
C ALA A 374 10.21 -21.22 -33.49
N ARG A 375 9.83 -20.03 -32.97
CA ARG A 375 10.41 -18.75 -33.40
C ARG A 375 11.63 -18.32 -32.59
N CYS A 376 11.75 -18.80 -31.35
CA CYS A 376 12.82 -18.42 -30.44
C CYS A 376 14.16 -19.06 -30.84
N ASN A 377 15.20 -18.25 -30.93
CA ASN A 377 16.57 -18.70 -31.22
C ASN A 377 17.51 -18.62 -30.00
N GLY A 378 16.98 -18.33 -28.82
CA GLY A 378 17.76 -18.31 -27.58
C GLY A 378 18.82 -17.20 -27.47
N CYS A 379 18.66 -16.07 -28.17
CA CYS A 379 19.66 -14.98 -28.18
C CYS A 379 19.89 -14.29 -26.82
N GLY A 380 18.97 -14.43 -25.86
CA GLY A 380 19.13 -13.91 -24.49
C GLY A 380 18.84 -12.42 -24.29
N LEU A 381 18.45 -11.67 -25.32
CA LEU A 381 18.17 -10.23 -25.18
C LEU A 381 17.00 -9.94 -24.23
N CYS A 382 15.93 -10.74 -24.29
CA CYS A 382 14.80 -10.65 -23.36
C CYS A 382 15.24 -10.89 -21.90
N ALA A 383 16.12 -11.86 -21.67
CA ALA A 383 16.68 -12.15 -20.35
C ALA A 383 17.51 -10.97 -19.81
N LYS A 384 18.38 -10.38 -20.64
CA LYS A 384 19.17 -9.19 -20.28
C LYS A 384 18.30 -7.97 -19.95
N LYS A 385 17.15 -7.83 -20.60
CA LYS A 385 16.21 -6.72 -20.36
C LYS A 385 15.26 -6.96 -19.19
N CYS A 386 15.18 -8.18 -18.65
CA CYS A 386 14.26 -8.50 -17.57
C CYS A 386 14.69 -7.82 -16.25
N PRO A 387 13.90 -6.90 -15.69
CA PRO A 387 14.29 -6.13 -14.51
C PRO A 387 14.32 -6.95 -13.21
N VAL A 388 13.71 -8.14 -13.24
CA VAL A 388 13.61 -9.08 -12.10
C VAL A 388 14.27 -10.43 -12.38
N SER A 389 15.04 -10.54 -13.46
CA SER A 389 15.73 -11.78 -13.85
C SER A 389 14.83 -13.02 -13.93
N ALA A 390 13.57 -12.85 -14.36
CA ALA A 390 12.59 -13.92 -14.44
C ALA A 390 12.76 -14.84 -15.67
N ILE A 391 13.59 -14.47 -16.65
CA ILE A 391 13.75 -15.20 -17.90
C ILE A 391 15.10 -15.92 -17.89
N ARG A 392 15.10 -17.22 -18.19
CA ARG A 392 16.29 -18.07 -18.36
C ARG A 392 16.48 -18.41 -19.83
N ILE A 393 17.72 -18.75 -20.19
CA ILE A 393 18.04 -19.36 -21.48
C ILE A 393 18.50 -20.79 -21.20
N GLU A 394 17.77 -21.74 -21.76
CA GLU A 394 17.93 -23.18 -21.52
C GLU A 394 18.23 -23.89 -22.83
N GLY A 395 18.91 -25.03 -22.78
CA GLY A 395 19.39 -25.78 -23.95
C GLY A 395 20.78 -25.32 -24.44
N GLU A 396 21.30 -26.03 -25.43
CA GLU A 396 22.65 -25.83 -25.98
C GLU A 396 22.63 -25.60 -27.50
N GLY A 397 23.66 -24.95 -28.04
CA GLY A 397 23.78 -24.69 -29.47
C GLY A 397 22.52 -24.06 -30.09
N ARG A 398 21.94 -24.75 -31.08
CA ARG A 398 20.73 -24.32 -31.80
C ARG A 398 19.42 -24.58 -31.06
N GLU A 399 19.47 -25.35 -29.97
CA GLU A 399 18.32 -25.69 -29.13
C GLU A 399 18.09 -24.68 -28.01
N LYS A 400 18.93 -23.64 -27.90
CA LYS A 400 18.74 -22.57 -26.91
C LYS A 400 17.35 -21.95 -27.02
N ARG A 401 16.59 -21.94 -25.93
CA ARG A 401 15.26 -21.32 -25.84
C ARG A 401 15.15 -20.47 -24.59
N ALA A 402 14.35 -19.42 -24.67
CA ALA A 402 13.98 -18.64 -23.51
C ALA A 402 12.81 -19.29 -22.78
N SER A 403 12.88 -19.32 -21.45
CA SER A 403 11.83 -19.84 -20.57
C SER A 403 11.64 -18.95 -19.35
N LEU A 404 10.46 -19.01 -18.72
CA LEU A 404 10.19 -18.30 -17.48
C LEU A 404 10.58 -19.14 -16.26
N SER A 405 11.19 -18.49 -15.28
CA SER A 405 11.27 -19.01 -13.93
C SER A 405 9.90 -18.88 -13.25
N PRO A 406 9.30 -19.98 -12.75
CA PRO A 406 7.98 -19.95 -12.13
C PRO A 406 7.90 -18.93 -10.98
N GLY A 407 6.83 -18.13 -10.96
CA GLY A 407 6.52 -17.21 -9.86
C GLY A 407 7.36 -15.92 -9.79
N ILE A 408 8.31 -15.68 -10.71
CA ILE A 408 9.16 -14.47 -10.66
C ILE A 408 8.67 -13.35 -11.59
N CYS A 409 8.05 -13.72 -12.72
CA CYS A 409 7.64 -12.74 -13.74
C CYS A 409 6.62 -11.75 -13.17
N LEU A 410 6.90 -10.44 -13.29
CA LEU A 410 5.94 -9.40 -12.89
C LEU A 410 4.81 -9.18 -13.91
N GLY A 411 5.01 -9.59 -15.16
CA GLY A 411 4.09 -9.29 -16.27
C GLY A 411 4.22 -7.88 -16.85
N CYS A 412 5.32 -7.17 -16.60
CA CYS A 412 5.48 -5.77 -17.02
C CYS A 412 5.59 -5.53 -18.53
N GLY A 413 5.90 -6.55 -19.34
CA GLY A 413 6.05 -6.39 -20.80
C GLY A 413 7.37 -5.79 -21.30
N VAL A 414 8.27 -5.35 -20.40
CA VAL A 414 9.59 -4.75 -20.76
C VAL A 414 10.42 -5.61 -21.74
N CYS A 415 10.29 -6.94 -21.67
CA CYS A 415 11.07 -7.86 -22.48
C CYS A 415 10.54 -8.04 -23.91
N LYS A 416 9.27 -7.74 -24.19
CA LYS A 416 8.63 -7.99 -25.51
C LYS A 416 9.31 -7.21 -26.64
N PRO A 417 9.56 -5.89 -26.53
CA PRO A 417 10.25 -5.14 -27.58
C PRO A 417 11.69 -5.61 -27.85
N ALA A 418 12.30 -6.35 -26.92
CA ALA A 418 13.66 -6.87 -27.10
C ALA A 418 13.73 -8.11 -28.01
N CYS A 419 12.60 -8.73 -28.35
CA CYS A 419 12.56 -9.94 -29.16
C CYS A 419 12.38 -9.61 -30.66
N ALA A 420 13.49 -9.49 -31.39
CA ALA A 420 13.48 -9.22 -32.83
C ALA A 420 12.87 -10.36 -33.69
N ARG A 421 12.66 -11.55 -33.12
CA ARG A 421 12.04 -12.72 -33.78
C ARG A 421 10.54 -12.84 -33.52
N ASP A 422 9.98 -11.91 -32.74
CA ASP A 422 8.59 -11.93 -32.30
C ASP A 422 8.18 -13.23 -31.58
N ALA A 423 9.14 -13.92 -30.97
CA ALA A 423 8.93 -15.20 -30.29
C ALA A 423 8.40 -15.07 -28.84
N LEU A 424 8.01 -13.87 -28.43
CA LEU A 424 7.58 -13.55 -27.07
C LEU A 424 6.23 -12.85 -27.15
N SER A 425 5.25 -13.22 -26.34
CA SER A 425 3.96 -12.52 -26.18
C SER A 425 3.62 -12.33 -24.70
N MET A 426 2.60 -11.53 -24.40
CA MET A 426 2.10 -11.33 -23.04
C MET A 426 0.79 -12.08 -22.85
N ALA A 427 0.83 -13.30 -22.32
CA ALA A 427 -0.33 -14.14 -22.11
C ALA A 427 -1.04 -13.84 -20.78
N PRO A 428 -2.37 -13.98 -20.69
CA PRO A 428 -3.09 -13.88 -19.43
C PRO A 428 -2.64 -14.94 -18.42
N ARG A 429 -2.55 -14.57 -17.15
CA ARG A 429 -2.34 -15.50 -16.03
C ARG A 429 -3.62 -16.26 -15.71
N GLY A 430 -3.45 -17.52 -15.32
CA GLY A 430 -4.57 -18.31 -14.81
C GLY A 430 -5.11 -17.84 -13.45
N GLU A 431 -4.28 -17.16 -12.64
CA GLU A 431 -4.67 -16.66 -11.32
C GLU A 431 -5.24 -15.23 -11.38
N ARG A 432 -6.38 -15.00 -10.73
CA ARG A 432 -6.95 -13.66 -10.56
C ARG A 432 -6.23 -12.91 -9.44
N ILE A 433 -5.60 -11.81 -9.80
CA ILE A 433 -4.95 -10.90 -8.85
C ILE A 433 -6.01 -10.01 -8.18
N MET A 434 -5.99 -9.96 -6.85
CA MET A 434 -6.89 -9.10 -6.08
C MET A 434 -6.29 -7.71 -5.96
N VAL A 435 -6.93 -6.72 -6.59
CA VAL A 435 -6.61 -5.30 -6.42
C VAL A 435 -7.68 -4.67 -5.50
N PRO A 436 -7.29 -4.10 -4.34
CA PRO A 436 -8.21 -3.37 -3.47
C PRO A 436 -8.91 -2.20 -4.17
N GLU A 437 -10.13 -1.86 -3.76
CA GLU A 437 -10.86 -0.71 -4.32
C GLU A 437 -10.21 0.62 -3.96
N THR A 438 -9.70 0.77 -2.73
CA THR A 438 -9.19 2.04 -2.19
C THR A 438 -7.93 1.84 -1.33
N ALA A 439 -7.18 2.92 -1.11
CA ALA A 439 -5.98 2.91 -0.27
C ALA A 439 -6.28 2.50 1.18
N TRP A 440 -7.45 2.90 1.71
CA TRP A 440 -7.93 2.45 3.02
C TRP A 440 -8.14 0.94 3.05
N GLN A 441 -8.84 0.37 2.06
CA GLN A 441 -9.06 -1.07 1.99
C GLN A 441 -7.73 -1.82 1.88
N ARG A 442 -6.79 -1.33 1.06
CA ARG A 442 -5.44 -1.87 0.97
C ARG A 442 -4.74 -1.87 2.34
N ALA A 443 -4.74 -0.73 3.03
CA ALA A 443 -4.10 -0.59 4.35
C ALA A 443 -4.70 -1.56 5.39
N VAL A 444 -6.03 -1.74 5.41
CA VAL A 444 -6.70 -2.68 6.31
C VAL A 444 -6.30 -4.12 6.01
N ILE A 445 -6.31 -4.54 4.73
CA ILE A 445 -5.94 -5.92 4.36
C ILE A 445 -4.47 -6.18 4.71
N MET A 446 -3.57 -5.25 4.38
CA MET A 446 -2.15 -5.33 4.77
C MET A 446 -1.99 -5.44 6.29
N ALA A 447 -2.75 -4.66 7.06
CA ALA A 447 -2.69 -4.72 8.53
C ALA A 447 -3.16 -6.09 9.07
N ILE A 448 -4.16 -6.70 8.44
CA ILE A 448 -4.65 -8.04 8.81
C ILE A 448 -3.58 -9.10 8.50
N GLU A 449 -3.05 -9.09 7.26
CA GLU A 449 -2.02 -10.03 6.80
C GLU A 449 -0.76 -9.97 7.66
N ARG A 450 -0.41 -8.77 8.13
CA ARG A 450 0.83 -8.52 8.89
C ARG A 450 0.62 -8.49 10.40
N GLY A 451 -0.59 -8.82 10.89
CA GLY A 451 -0.90 -8.85 12.31
C GLY A 451 -0.79 -7.49 13.02
N LYS A 452 -1.06 -6.40 12.29
CA LYS A 452 -1.07 -5.00 12.77
C LYS A 452 -2.46 -4.37 12.79
N PHE A 453 -3.52 -5.13 12.48
CA PHE A 453 -4.90 -4.61 12.43
C PHE A 453 -5.35 -3.94 13.73
N GLN A 454 -4.96 -4.49 14.87
CA GLN A 454 -5.23 -3.91 16.19
C GLN A 454 -4.65 -2.50 16.34
N ASN A 455 -3.56 -2.17 15.64
CA ASN A 455 -2.99 -0.83 15.69
C ASN A 455 -3.89 0.18 14.99
N LEU A 456 -4.63 -0.21 13.95
CA LEU A 456 -5.60 0.67 13.28
C LEU A 456 -6.86 0.87 14.13
N LEU A 457 -7.29 -0.17 14.86
CA LEU A 457 -8.46 -0.11 15.74
C LEU A 457 -8.21 0.65 17.03
N PHE A 458 -7.05 0.45 17.66
CA PHE A 458 -6.73 0.93 19.01
C PHE A 458 -5.65 2.00 19.00
N ASP A 459 -5.48 2.71 17.88
CA ASP A 459 -4.49 3.78 17.79
C ASP A 459 -4.75 4.94 18.77
N ASP A 460 -5.97 4.97 19.30
CA ASP A 460 -6.47 5.93 20.27
C ASP A 460 -7.05 5.20 21.50
N PHE A 461 -6.19 4.85 22.46
CA PHE A 461 -6.63 4.21 23.71
C PHE A 461 -7.58 5.11 24.53
N ASP A 462 -7.55 6.42 24.34
CA ASP A 462 -8.41 7.39 25.03
C ASP A 462 -9.85 7.42 24.45
N ARG A 463 -10.07 6.80 23.29
CA ARG A 463 -11.37 6.67 22.62
C ARG A 463 -11.69 5.21 22.31
N LEU A 464 -11.47 4.32 23.26
CA LEU A 464 -12.06 2.99 23.24
C LEU A 464 -13.60 3.13 23.25
N ASP A 465 -14.19 3.31 22.09
CA ASP A 465 -15.62 3.09 21.97
C ASP A 465 -15.83 1.58 22.10
N HIS A 466 -16.25 1.16 23.29
CA HIS A 466 -16.61 -0.22 23.57
C HIS A 466 -17.59 -0.77 22.50
N ALA A 467 -18.32 0.08 21.77
CA ALA A 467 -19.17 -0.33 20.66
C ALA A 467 -18.38 -1.00 19.50
N VAL A 468 -17.21 -0.46 19.11
CA VAL A 468 -16.40 -1.03 18.03
C VAL A 468 -15.80 -2.36 18.46
N LEU A 469 -15.29 -2.45 19.69
CA LEU A 469 -14.77 -3.70 20.24
C LEU A 469 -15.88 -4.75 20.35
N ARG A 470 -17.08 -4.38 20.81
CA ARG A 470 -18.25 -5.26 20.85
C ARG A 470 -18.68 -5.70 19.45
N ALA A 471 -18.68 -4.82 18.46
CA ALA A 471 -19.07 -5.14 17.09
C ALA A 471 -18.08 -6.12 16.44
N VAL A 472 -16.78 -5.84 16.52
CA VAL A 472 -15.74 -6.74 15.97
C VAL A 472 -15.75 -8.09 16.69
N THR A 473 -15.88 -8.08 18.03
CA THR A 473 -15.96 -9.31 18.82
C THR A 473 -17.20 -10.12 18.46
N ARG A 474 -18.38 -9.47 18.35
CA ARG A 474 -19.62 -10.15 17.94
C ARG A 474 -19.51 -10.75 16.55
N ILE A 475 -18.95 -10.02 15.59
CA ILE A 475 -18.78 -10.52 14.22
C ILE A 475 -17.89 -11.76 14.22
N VAL A 476 -16.72 -11.72 14.89
CA VAL A 476 -15.79 -12.86 14.91
C VAL A 476 -16.36 -14.04 15.70
N VAL A 477 -17.03 -13.80 16.83
CA VAL A 477 -17.67 -14.85 17.65
C VAL A 477 -18.86 -15.48 16.91
N ALA A 478 -19.62 -14.71 16.13
CA ALA A 478 -20.77 -15.20 15.37
C ALA A 478 -20.36 -15.96 14.09
N LEU A 479 -19.08 -16.03 13.75
CA LEU A 479 -18.64 -16.83 12.61
C LEU A 479 -18.84 -18.34 12.89
N PRO A 480 -19.39 -19.10 11.93
CA PRO A 480 -19.41 -20.56 11.99
C PRO A 480 -18.03 -21.16 12.25
N PRO A 481 -17.91 -22.32 12.95
CA PRO A 481 -16.63 -22.92 13.32
C PRO A 481 -15.64 -23.07 12.16
N VAL A 482 -16.13 -23.52 10.99
CA VAL A 482 -15.32 -23.65 9.76
C VAL A 482 -14.75 -22.30 9.31
N LYS A 483 -15.52 -21.21 9.44
CA LYS A 483 -15.09 -19.85 9.08
C LYS A 483 -14.13 -19.25 10.12
N LYS A 484 -14.29 -19.58 11.41
CA LYS A 484 -13.32 -19.24 12.45
C LYS A 484 -11.97 -19.92 12.22
N THR A 485 -11.98 -21.21 11.86
CA THR A 485 -10.77 -21.97 11.51
C THR A 485 -10.10 -21.43 10.25
N LEU A 486 -10.87 -21.06 9.22
CA LEU A 486 -10.33 -20.42 8.02
C LEU A 486 -9.76 -19.03 8.32
N LEU A 487 -10.42 -18.25 9.18
CA LEU A 487 -9.92 -16.95 9.63
C LEU A 487 -8.62 -17.12 10.43
N SER A 488 -8.55 -18.09 11.35
CA SER A 488 -7.36 -18.33 12.19
C SER A 488 -6.18 -18.91 11.41
N GLN A 489 -6.42 -19.70 10.35
CA GLN A 489 -5.38 -20.24 9.48
C GLN A 489 -4.87 -19.24 8.44
N ARG A 490 -5.74 -18.34 7.92
CA ARG A 490 -5.37 -17.38 6.87
C ARG A 490 -4.91 -16.02 7.39
N VAL A 491 -5.33 -15.64 8.59
CA VAL A 491 -4.98 -14.36 9.19
C VAL A 491 -3.86 -14.56 10.21
N GLN A 492 -2.66 -14.05 9.91
CA GLN A 492 -1.53 -14.12 10.84
C GLN A 492 -1.67 -13.20 12.07
N SER A 493 -2.79 -12.49 12.22
CA SER A 493 -3.06 -11.67 13.39
C SER A 493 -3.29 -12.51 14.66
N ARG A 494 -2.48 -12.24 15.69
CA ARG A 494 -2.67 -12.78 17.04
C ARG A 494 -4.03 -12.36 17.63
N PHE A 495 -4.55 -11.20 17.27
CA PHE A 495 -5.85 -10.70 17.70
C PHE A 495 -7.00 -11.56 17.17
N PHE A 496 -7.03 -11.84 15.86
CA PHE A 496 -8.06 -12.70 15.29
C PHE A 496 -7.92 -14.16 15.73
N ARG A 497 -6.69 -14.66 15.93
CA ARG A 497 -6.47 -15.99 16.52
C ARG A 497 -7.02 -16.09 17.94
N ALA A 498 -6.80 -15.06 18.77
CA ALA A 498 -7.36 -15.00 20.13
C ALA A 498 -8.90 -14.88 20.14
N LEU A 499 -9.48 -14.18 19.17
CA LEU A 499 -10.95 -14.05 19.03
C LEU A 499 -11.63 -15.28 18.41
N ALA A 500 -10.96 -15.98 17.51
CA ALA A 500 -11.47 -17.16 16.83
C ALA A 500 -11.26 -18.46 17.65
N GLY A 501 -10.29 -18.47 18.57
CA GLY A 501 -10.03 -19.56 19.50
C GLY A 501 -10.93 -19.48 20.74
N ARG A 502 -12.17 -19.93 20.61
CA ARG A 502 -12.98 -20.48 21.70
C ARG A 502 -13.77 -21.66 21.16
#